data_AF-U6KI27-F1
#
_entry.id   AF-U6KI27-F1
#
_cell.length_a   1.000
_cell.length_b   1.000
_cell.length_c   1.000
_cell.angle_alpha   90.00
_cell.angle_beta   90.00
_cell.angle_gamma   90.00
#
_symmetry.space_group_name_H-M   'P 1'
#
loop_
_entity.id
_entity.type
_entity.pdbx_description
1 polymer ?
#
loop_
_entity_poly.entity_id
_entity_poly.type
_entity_poly.pdbx_seq_one_letter_code
_entity_poly.pdbx_strand_id
1 'polypeptide(L)'
;MEEAEACEAARSFVLHWLLQQSEGSPQEAPLDFAPISFHLSGFPLCLRARQSPGAGDCLFVSVAAALWQDSFGYHPSFSDEHLQEAALSLRQLAVNTLEDPSVEEFVMEGAEKVGREELLQLASLQYNCSAQEYCRRMRMQTTWGGGPEILSLAHALRRPIAVYTLQTRGALRRTSRRGAATDTLQQRQQQTIRALLQQQQQEPLHQQLHHEGQLHLCKVFGWTEGCKAGPLHLLFTNAQGLKGSPPEGEANHFAPLFPVSR
;
A
#
# COMPACT_ATOMS: atom_id res chain seq x y z
N MET A 1 14.33 8.72 23.19
CA MET A 1 13.30 9.72 23.53
C MET A 1 13.08 10.68 22.37
N GLU A 2 14.14 11.12 21.67
CA GLU A 2 14.07 11.94 20.44
C GLU A 2 13.31 11.28 19.27
N GLU A 3 13.41 9.96 19.11
CA GLU A 3 12.71 9.25 18.04
C GLU A 3 11.18 9.33 18.17
N ALA A 4 10.61 9.33 19.38
CA ALA A 4 9.15 9.37 19.58
C ALA A 4 8.54 10.72 19.19
N GLU A 5 9.24 11.83 19.47
CA GLU A 5 8.79 13.20 19.17
C GLU A 5 8.79 13.50 17.66
N ALA A 6 9.78 13.02 16.90
CA ALA A 6 9.84 13.21 15.44
C ALA A 6 8.66 12.50 14.71
N CYS A 7 8.18 11.37 15.25
CA CYS A 7 7.06 10.60 14.71
C CYS A 7 5.71 11.27 14.93
N GLU A 8 5.49 11.77 16.15
CA GLU A 8 4.30 12.55 16.45
C GLU A 8 4.33 13.84 15.65
N ALA A 9 5.50 14.44 15.43
CA ALA A 9 5.67 15.59 14.55
C ALA A 9 5.39 15.29 13.07
N ALA A 10 5.74 14.13 12.51
CA ALA A 10 5.45 13.84 11.09
C ALA A 10 3.95 13.54 10.84
N ARG A 11 3.33 12.71 11.70
CA ARG A 11 1.88 12.47 11.64
C ARG A 11 1.10 13.73 12.01
N SER A 12 1.49 14.43 13.06
CA SER A 12 0.89 15.70 13.42
C SER A 12 1.20 16.76 12.39
N PHE A 13 2.31 16.77 11.66
CA PHE A 13 2.54 17.73 10.59
C PHE A 13 1.57 17.48 9.43
N VAL A 14 1.46 16.24 8.95
CA VAL A 14 0.49 15.91 7.89
C VAL A 14 -0.94 16.15 8.36
N LEU A 15 -1.28 15.77 9.60
CA LEU A 15 -2.63 15.94 10.15
C LEU A 15 -2.96 17.38 10.54
N HIS A 16 -2.04 18.12 11.15
CA HIS A 16 -2.17 19.53 11.48
C HIS A 16 -2.24 20.36 10.20
N TRP A 17 -1.42 20.04 9.20
CA TRP A 17 -1.50 20.67 7.89
C TRP A 17 -2.88 20.38 7.25
N LEU A 18 -3.36 19.13 7.27
CA LEU A 18 -4.72 18.78 6.83
C LEU A 18 -5.83 19.48 7.64
N LEU A 19 -5.66 19.62 8.95
CA LEU A 19 -6.60 20.30 9.86
C LEU A 19 -6.62 21.82 9.64
N GLN A 20 -5.47 22.44 9.38
CA GLN A 20 -5.36 23.88 9.12
C GLN A 20 -5.95 24.29 7.77
N GLN A 21 -5.95 23.39 6.79
CA GLN A 21 -6.49 23.66 5.46
C GLN A 21 -7.97 23.28 5.32
N SER A 22 -8.52 22.48 6.24
CA SER A 22 -9.93 22.04 6.22
C SER A 22 -10.91 23.00 6.92
N GLU A 23 -10.60 24.29 7.07
CA GLU A 23 -11.56 25.31 7.56
C GLU A 23 -12.73 25.61 6.59
N GLY A 24 -13.06 24.68 5.70
CA GLY A 24 -14.27 24.64 4.90
C GLY A 24 -15.24 23.58 5.41
N SER A 25 -16.54 23.77 5.24
CA SER A 25 -17.54 22.75 5.60
C SER A 25 -17.19 21.43 4.87
N PRO A 26 -17.10 20.27 5.57
CA PRO A 26 -16.73 19.01 4.94
C PRO A 26 -17.78 18.66 3.88
N GLN A 27 -17.41 18.75 2.61
CA GLN A 27 -18.21 18.16 1.54
C GLN A 27 -17.96 16.65 1.55
N GLU A 28 -18.85 15.90 2.19
CA GLU A 28 -18.95 14.47 1.91
C GLU A 28 -19.30 14.31 0.42
N ALA A 29 -18.31 13.91 -0.37
CA ALA A 29 -18.53 13.58 -1.76
C ALA A 29 -19.39 12.31 -1.85
N PRO A 30 -20.22 12.16 -2.90
CA PRO A 30 -20.81 10.87 -3.23
C PRO A 30 -19.70 9.81 -3.27
N LEU A 31 -19.82 8.80 -2.41
CA LEU A 31 -18.74 7.85 -2.21
C LEU A 31 -18.72 6.84 -3.36
N ASP A 32 -17.73 6.98 -4.26
CA ASP A 32 -17.39 5.98 -5.28
C ASP A 32 -16.71 4.75 -4.64
N PHE A 33 -17.41 4.13 -3.69
CA PHE A 33 -17.04 2.79 -3.26
C PHE A 33 -17.19 1.84 -4.44
N ALA A 34 -16.23 0.93 -4.57
CA ALA A 34 -16.44 -0.21 -5.43
C ALA A 34 -17.73 -0.92 -4.97
N PRO A 35 -18.53 -1.49 -5.91
CA PRO A 35 -19.73 -2.24 -5.57
C PRO A 35 -19.41 -3.56 -4.85
N ILE A 36 -18.16 -3.79 -4.49
CA ILE A 36 -17.64 -5.04 -3.94
C ILE A 36 -17.26 -4.82 -2.48
N SER A 37 -17.85 -5.64 -1.62
CA SER A 37 -17.40 -5.81 -0.24
C SER A 37 -16.64 -7.11 -0.15
N PHE A 38 -15.68 -7.15 0.76
CA PHE A 38 -14.79 -8.29 0.90
C PHE A 38 -14.79 -8.82 2.32
N HIS A 39 -14.71 -10.13 2.42
CA HIS A 39 -14.49 -10.81 3.69
C HIS A 39 -13.03 -11.25 3.80
N LEU A 40 -12.39 -10.88 4.91
CA LEU A 40 -11.10 -11.45 5.27
C LEU A 40 -11.34 -12.82 5.91
N SER A 41 -10.77 -13.86 5.34
CA SER A 41 -11.00 -15.23 5.83
C SER A 41 -10.45 -15.41 7.24
N GLY A 42 -11.28 -15.93 8.14
CA GLY A 42 -10.92 -16.10 9.55
C GLY A 42 -10.97 -14.82 10.39
N PHE A 43 -11.44 -13.70 9.83
CA PHE A 43 -11.61 -12.44 10.57
C PHE A 43 -13.02 -11.86 10.34
N PRO A 44 -13.71 -11.33 11.37
CA PRO A 44 -15.06 -10.79 11.23
C PRO A 44 -15.11 -9.41 10.54
N LEU A 45 -14.00 -8.95 9.95
CA LEU A 45 -13.92 -7.67 9.27
C LEU A 45 -14.47 -7.77 7.84
N CYS A 46 -15.51 -6.99 7.57
CA CYS A 46 -15.97 -6.67 6.22
C CYS A 46 -15.25 -5.39 5.77
N LEU A 47 -14.58 -5.45 4.62
CA LEU A 47 -13.84 -4.31 4.07
C LEU A 47 -14.47 -3.87 2.75
N ARG A 48 -14.54 -2.56 2.51
CA ARG A 48 -14.93 -1.98 1.22
C ARG A 48 -13.76 -1.25 0.59
N ALA A 49 -13.49 -1.57 -0.67
CA ALA A 49 -12.54 -0.82 -1.47
C ALA A 49 -13.19 0.46 -2.00
N ARG A 50 -12.42 1.55 -2.00
CA ARG A 50 -12.79 2.77 -2.70
C ARG A 50 -11.91 2.94 -3.93
N GLN A 51 -12.49 3.22 -5.09
CA GLN A 51 -11.72 3.29 -6.32
C GLN A 51 -10.85 4.54 -6.36
N SER A 52 -9.53 4.39 -6.44
CA SER A 52 -8.61 5.53 -6.52
C SER A 52 -8.31 5.90 -8.00
N PRO A 53 -7.82 7.11 -8.28
CA PRO A 53 -7.40 7.50 -9.63
C PRO A 53 -6.19 6.68 -10.11
N GLY A 54 -6.22 6.19 -11.35
CA GLY A 54 -5.19 5.32 -11.94
C GLY A 54 -3.98 6.02 -12.58
N ALA A 55 -3.63 7.25 -12.16
CA ALA A 55 -2.63 8.08 -12.85
C ALA A 55 -1.16 7.90 -12.38
N GLY A 56 -0.87 6.83 -11.61
CA GLY A 56 0.44 6.56 -11.03
C GLY A 56 0.58 6.95 -9.55
N ASP A 57 -0.34 7.76 -9.01
CA ASP A 57 -0.38 8.19 -7.60
C ASP A 57 -1.25 7.31 -6.69
N CYS A 58 -1.85 6.23 -7.22
CA CYS A 58 -2.87 5.45 -6.52
C CYS A 58 -2.43 4.94 -5.13
N LEU A 59 -1.15 4.60 -4.94
CA LEU A 59 -0.61 4.20 -3.63
C LEU A 59 -0.74 5.33 -2.62
N PHE A 60 -0.17 6.50 -2.92
CA PHE A 60 -0.11 7.62 -1.99
C PHE A 60 -1.48 8.23 -1.72
N VAL A 61 -2.32 8.31 -2.75
CA VAL A 61 -3.72 8.74 -2.63
C VAL A 61 -4.52 7.78 -1.75
N SER A 62 -4.29 6.47 -1.87
CA SER A 62 -4.94 5.47 -1.00
C SER A 62 -4.51 5.62 0.45
N VAL A 63 -3.22 5.80 0.71
CA VAL A 63 -2.69 6.01 2.08
C VAL A 63 -3.22 7.32 2.65
N ALA A 64 -3.23 8.40 1.86
CA ALA A 64 -3.79 9.70 2.27
C ALA A 64 -5.27 9.57 2.65
N ALA A 65 -6.08 8.89 1.83
CA ALA A 65 -7.50 8.70 2.09
C ALA A 65 -7.75 7.83 3.33
N ALA A 66 -6.90 6.83 3.58
CA ALA A 66 -6.97 6.00 4.78
C ALA A 66 -6.65 6.79 6.06
N LEU A 67 -5.59 7.61 6.02
CA LEU A 67 -5.23 8.51 7.13
C LEU A 67 -6.31 9.57 7.38
N TRP A 68 -6.92 10.08 6.30
CA TRP A 68 -8.00 11.06 6.40
C TRP A 68 -9.21 10.48 7.13
N GLN A 69 -9.71 9.33 6.70
CA GLN A 69 -10.86 8.71 7.35
C GLN A 69 -10.58 8.35 8.81
N ASP A 70 -9.39 7.84 9.11
CA ASP A 70 -8.98 7.52 10.49
C ASP A 70 -8.97 8.75 11.41
N SER A 71 -8.66 9.93 10.86
CA SER A 71 -8.45 11.15 11.64
C SER A 71 -9.69 12.04 11.73
N PHE A 72 -10.48 12.09 10.65
CA PHE A 72 -11.63 12.98 10.53
C PHE A 72 -12.97 12.23 10.55
N GLY A 73 -12.98 10.91 10.41
CA GLY A 73 -14.20 10.10 10.46
C GLY A 73 -15.05 10.12 9.19
N TYR A 74 -14.61 10.80 8.12
CA TYR A 74 -15.30 10.86 6.83
C TYR A 74 -14.34 10.64 5.65
N HIS A 75 -14.88 10.43 4.45
CA HIS A 75 -14.11 10.19 3.24
C HIS A 75 -14.08 11.44 2.34
N PRO A 76 -12.90 12.03 2.07
CA PRO A 76 -12.77 13.21 1.20
C PRO A 76 -12.93 12.84 -0.27
N SER A 77 -13.31 13.75 -1.17
CA SER A 77 -13.28 13.48 -2.62
C SER A 77 -11.86 13.13 -3.09
N PHE A 78 -11.69 12.28 -4.11
CA PHE A 78 -10.38 12.11 -4.74
C PHE A 78 -9.94 13.31 -5.59
N SER A 79 -10.88 14.19 -5.92
CA SER A 79 -10.62 15.49 -6.52
C SER A 79 -10.35 16.60 -5.50
N ASP A 80 -10.37 16.28 -4.20
CA ASP A 80 -10.08 17.25 -3.13
C ASP A 80 -8.61 17.66 -3.20
N GLU A 81 -8.35 18.97 -3.28
CA GLU A 81 -6.99 19.52 -3.43
C GLU A 81 -6.10 19.19 -2.22
N HIS A 82 -6.66 19.22 -1.00
CA HIS A 82 -5.91 18.90 0.22
C HIS A 82 -5.57 17.42 0.30
N LEU A 83 -6.46 16.53 -0.17
CA LEU A 83 -6.13 15.11 -0.30
C LEU A 83 -5.00 14.88 -1.30
N GLN A 84 -5.02 15.59 -2.44
CA GLN A 84 -3.96 15.50 -3.45
C GLN A 84 -2.63 15.99 -2.89
N GLU A 85 -2.61 17.15 -2.24
CA GLU A 85 -1.42 17.70 -1.58
C GLU A 85 -0.89 16.79 -0.46
N ALA A 86 -1.76 16.16 0.32
CA ALA A 86 -1.35 15.15 1.29
C ALA A 86 -0.73 13.91 0.62
N ALA A 87 -1.29 13.44 -0.50
CA ALA A 87 -0.69 12.34 -1.26
C ALA A 87 0.70 12.72 -1.80
N LEU A 88 0.90 13.95 -2.26
CA LEU A 88 2.24 14.45 -2.66
C LEU A 88 3.21 14.49 -1.49
N SER A 89 2.75 14.97 -0.33
CA SER A 89 3.56 15.03 0.88
C SER A 89 3.98 13.64 1.34
N LEU A 90 3.07 12.65 1.28
CA LEU A 90 3.38 11.26 1.56
C LEU A 90 4.37 10.66 0.55
N ARG A 91 4.25 11.01 -0.73
CA ARG A 91 5.24 10.62 -1.75
C ARG A 91 6.63 11.17 -1.41
N GLN A 92 6.73 12.45 -1.07
CA GLN A 92 8.02 13.03 -0.67
C GLN A 92 8.53 12.39 0.63
N LEU A 93 7.67 12.14 1.61
CA LEU A 93 8.03 11.49 2.87
C LEU A 93 8.59 10.09 2.63
N ALA A 94 7.95 9.29 1.78
CA ALA A 94 8.42 7.94 1.45
C ALA A 94 9.84 7.97 0.86
N VAL A 95 10.09 8.84 -0.12
CA VAL A 95 11.41 8.96 -0.76
C VAL A 95 12.44 9.56 0.19
N ASN A 96 12.08 10.58 0.98
CA ASN A 96 12.96 11.14 2.01
C ASN A 96 13.40 10.07 3.00
N THR A 97 12.48 9.21 3.43
CA THR A 97 12.78 8.12 4.37
C THR A 97 13.66 7.04 3.73
N LEU A 98 13.46 6.73 2.44
CA LEU A 98 14.36 5.84 1.68
C LEU A 98 15.78 6.40 1.57
N GLU A 99 15.92 7.72 1.42
CA GLU A 99 17.21 8.39 1.25
C GLU A 99 17.89 8.73 2.57
N ASP A 100 17.18 8.69 3.69
CA ASP A 100 17.70 9.08 5.00
C ASP A 100 18.81 8.13 5.48
N PRO A 101 20.07 8.60 5.58
CA PRO A 101 21.18 7.75 6.00
C PRO A 101 21.10 7.33 7.47
N SER A 102 20.28 7.98 8.29
CA SER A 102 20.03 7.57 9.68
C SER A 102 19.13 6.34 9.77
N VAL A 103 18.38 6.02 8.71
CA VAL A 103 17.61 4.78 8.62
C VAL A 103 18.52 3.66 8.13
N GLU A 104 18.93 2.79 9.05
CA GLU A 104 19.77 1.63 8.70
C GLU A 104 18.95 0.51 8.05
N GLU A 105 17.74 0.26 8.56
CA GLU A 105 16.90 -0.87 8.16
C GLU A 105 15.39 -0.57 8.26
N PHE A 106 14.63 -1.27 7.43
CA PHE A 106 13.18 -1.26 7.42
C PHE A 106 12.64 -2.60 7.92
N VAL A 107 11.63 -2.57 8.77
CA VAL A 107 10.94 -3.80 9.19
C VAL A 107 9.90 -4.19 8.15
N MET A 108 10.10 -5.38 7.60
CA MET A 108 9.22 -5.96 6.61
C MET A 108 8.00 -6.62 7.23
N GLU A 109 8.18 -7.53 8.18
CA GLU A 109 7.09 -8.21 8.89
C GLU A 109 7.65 -8.94 10.12
N GLY A 110 7.10 -8.66 11.31
CA GLY A 110 7.60 -9.24 12.55
C GLY A 110 9.08 -8.94 12.78
N ALA A 111 9.91 -9.99 12.86
CA ALA A 111 11.37 -9.86 13.01
C ALA A 111 12.12 -9.71 11.67
N GLU A 112 11.43 -9.80 10.52
CA GLU A 112 12.03 -9.69 9.20
C GLU A 112 12.38 -8.24 8.88
N LYS A 113 13.61 -7.98 8.45
CA LYS A 113 14.12 -6.64 8.12
C LYS A 113 14.90 -6.62 6.81
N VAL A 114 15.01 -5.45 6.21
CA VAL A 114 15.83 -5.19 5.01
C VAL A 114 16.65 -3.92 5.21
N GLY A 115 17.93 -3.96 4.84
CA GLY A 115 18.79 -2.77 4.92
C GLY A 115 18.35 -1.70 3.92
N ARG A 116 18.49 -0.42 4.28
CA ARG A 116 18.11 0.70 3.40
C ARG A 116 18.80 0.64 2.04
N GLU A 117 20.11 0.40 2.05
CA GLU A 117 20.90 0.31 0.81
C GLU A 117 20.51 -0.89 -0.04
N GLU A 118 20.24 -2.04 0.58
CA GLU A 118 19.76 -3.24 -0.10
C GLU A 118 18.40 -2.98 -0.77
N LEU A 119 17.47 -2.35 -0.05
CA LEU A 119 16.15 -2.01 -0.57
C LEU A 119 16.25 -1.07 -1.78
N LEU A 120 17.06 -0.01 -1.68
CA LEU A 120 17.29 0.93 -2.78
C LEU A 120 17.94 0.27 -4.00
N GLN A 121 18.93 -0.62 -3.79
CA GLN A 121 19.58 -1.35 -4.87
C GLN A 121 18.60 -2.29 -5.57
N LEU A 122 17.79 -3.04 -4.82
CA LEU A 122 16.76 -3.93 -5.38
C LEU A 122 15.74 -3.15 -6.22
N ALA A 123 15.28 -2.00 -5.70
CA ALA A 123 14.35 -1.13 -6.39
C ALA A 123 14.97 -0.53 -7.67
N SER A 124 16.17 0.02 -7.60
CA SER A 124 16.82 0.65 -8.74
C SER A 124 17.14 -0.34 -9.86
N LEU A 125 17.54 -1.56 -9.51
CA LEU A 125 17.76 -2.67 -10.45
C LEU A 125 16.49 -3.02 -11.24
N GLN A 126 15.32 -3.04 -10.58
CA GLN A 126 14.06 -3.32 -11.26
C GLN A 126 13.70 -2.25 -12.29
N TYR A 127 13.97 -0.98 -11.97
CA TYR A 127 13.74 0.14 -12.88
C TYR A 127 14.90 0.38 -13.87
N ASN A 128 15.91 -0.48 -13.85
CA ASN A 128 17.11 -0.39 -14.67
C ASN A 128 17.76 1.01 -14.61
N CYS A 129 17.92 1.53 -13.40
CA CYS A 129 18.48 2.86 -13.14
C CYS A 129 19.37 2.86 -11.88
N SER A 130 20.03 3.99 -11.61
CA SER A 130 20.75 4.19 -10.34
C SER A 130 19.78 4.46 -9.20
N ALA A 131 20.21 4.24 -7.95
CA ALA A 131 19.40 4.55 -6.77
C ALA A 131 18.98 6.03 -6.72
N GLN A 132 19.88 6.95 -7.10
CA GLN A 132 19.57 8.39 -7.16
C GLN A 132 18.51 8.69 -8.23
N GLU A 133 18.59 8.07 -9.40
CA GLU A 133 17.61 8.25 -10.46
C GLU A 133 16.26 7.62 -10.09
N TYR A 134 16.27 6.47 -9.40
CA TYR A 134 15.08 5.85 -8.83
C TYR A 134 14.35 6.83 -7.89
N CYS A 135 15.05 7.37 -6.89
CA CYS A 135 14.48 8.33 -5.95
C CYS A 135 13.98 9.59 -6.66
N ARG A 136 14.77 10.16 -7.58
CA ARG A 136 14.37 11.33 -8.37
C ARG A 136 13.08 11.06 -9.14
N ARG A 137 12.94 9.90 -9.78
CA ARG A 137 11.72 9.52 -10.50
C ARG A 137 10.55 9.31 -9.56
N MET A 138 10.76 8.65 -8.43
CA MET A 138 9.70 8.36 -7.47
C MET A 138 9.10 9.61 -6.83
N ARG A 139 9.80 10.74 -6.86
CA ARG A 139 9.25 12.04 -6.47
C ARG A 139 8.23 12.61 -7.47
N MET A 140 8.19 12.12 -8.71
CA MET A 140 7.24 12.56 -9.74
C MET A 140 5.88 11.86 -9.57
N GLN A 141 4.79 12.62 -9.65
CA GLN A 141 3.40 12.15 -9.53
C GLN A 141 3.04 10.98 -10.45
N THR A 142 3.59 10.99 -11.66
CA THR A 142 3.31 9.97 -12.67
C THR A 142 4.06 8.66 -12.45
N THR A 143 4.97 8.60 -11.48
CA THR A 143 5.77 7.40 -11.20
C THR A 143 5.04 6.51 -10.21
N TRP A 144 4.91 5.24 -10.56
CA TRP A 144 4.19 4.26 -9.76
C TRP A 144 5.04 3.83 -8.57
N GLY A 145 4.49 3.96 -7.36
CA GLY A 145 5.09 3.42 -6.14
C GLY A 145 4.77 1.93 -5.94
N GLY A 146 5.57 1.27 -5.10
CA GLY A 146 5.42 -0.15 -4.79
C GLY A 146 5.94 -0.51 -3.40
N GLY A 147 6.50 -1.71 -3.28
CA GLY A 147 6.99 -2.25 -2.00
C GLY A 147 7.95 -1.34 -1.23
N PRO A 148 8.99 -0.75 -1.87
CA PRO A 148 9.92 0.16 -1.18
C PRO A 148 9.22 1.38 -0.57
N GLU A 149 8.27 1.98 -1.29
CA GLU A 149 7.52 3.13 -0.79
C GLU A 149 6.56 2.73 0.33
N ILE A 150 5.93 1.55 0.26
CA ILE A 150 5.07 1.03 1.33
C ILE A 150 5.86 0.81 2.61
N LEU A 151 7.03 0.17 2.51
CA LEU A 151 7.94 -0.05 3.64
C LEU A 151 8.35 1.27 4.29
N SER A 152 8.71 2.25 3.46
CA SER A 152 9.20 3.54 3.90
C SER A 152 8.10 4.38 4.53
N LEU A 153 6.88 4.31 3.99
CA LEU A 153 5.70 4.92 4.61
C LEU A 153 5.34 4.24 5.93
N ALA A 154 5.34 2.90 5.99
CA ALA A 154 5.07 2.19 7.23
C ALA A 154 6.09 2.55 8.32
N HIS A 155 7.36 2.72 7.94
CA HIS A 155 8.42 3.20 8.81
C HIS A 155 8.16 4.65 9.27
N ALA A 156 8.02 5.58 8.32
CA ALA A 156 7.90 7.01 8.59
C ALA A 156 6.64 7.35 9.42
N LEU A 157 5.53 6.67 9.12
CA LEU A 157 4.26 6.85 9.83
C LEU A 157 4.22 6.06 11.16
N ARG A 158 5.22 5.19 11.40
CA ARG A 158 5.22 4.18 12.48
C ARG A 158 3.86 3.52 12.63
N ARG A 159 3.34 3.07 11.50
CA ARG A 159 2.02 2.47 11.42
C ARG A 159 2.06 1.34 10.41
N PRO A 160 1.63 0.13 10.80
CA PRO A 160 1.59 -0.97 9.87
C PRO A 160 0.72 -0.69 8.64
N ILE A 161 1.13 -1.21 7.49
CA ILE A 161 0.33 -1.19 6.27
C ILE A 161 0.08 -2.63 5.83
N ALA A 162 -1.17 -3.07 5.93
CA ALA A 162 -1.61 -4.38 5.49
C ALA A 162 -2.04 -4.32 4.01
N VAL A 163 -1.39 -5.13 3.17
CA VAL A 163 -1.67 -5.20 1.74
C VAL A 163 -2.38 -6.52 1.43
N TYR A 164 -3.49 -6.41 0.72
CA TYR A 164 -4.34 -7.53 0.33
C TYR A 164 -4.38 -7.66 -1.19
N THR A 165 -4.65 -8.86 -1.68
CA THR A 165 -5.02 -9.14 -3.08
C THR A 165 -6.33 -9.92 -3.15
N LEU A 166 -6.91 -10.00 -4.34
CA LEU A 166 -8.10 -10.82 -4.59
C LEU A 166 -7.69 -12.27 -4.90
N GLN A 167 -8.29 -13.25 -4.22
CA GLN A 167 -8.11 -14.65 -4.60
C GLN A 167 -8.94 -14.97 -5.86
N THR A 168 -8.26 -15.23 -6.97
CA THR A 168 -8.90 -15.81 -8.16
C THR A 168 -9.04 -17.32 -7.94
N ARG A 169 -10.29 -17.85 -8.00
CA ARG A 169 -10.60 -19.27 -7.74
C ARG A 169 -9.79 -20.30 -8.58
N GLY A 170 -9.09 -19.88 -9.64
CA GLY A 170 -8.24 -20.74 -10.47
C GLY A 170 -6.80 -21.00 -9.95
N ALA A 171 -6.27 -20.21 -9.01
CA ALA A 171 -4.85 -20.28 -8.64
C ALA A 171 -4.48 -21.43 -7.66
N LEU A 172 -5.46 -22.09 -7.05
CA LEU A 172 -5.25 -23.14 -6.04
C LEU A 172 -4.67 -24.47 -6.57
N ARG A 173 -4.40 -24.61 -7.88
CA ARG A 173 -3.93 -25.88 -8.46
C ARG A 173 -2.42 -26.05 -8.67
N ARG A 174 -1.57 -25.06 -8.34
CA ARG A 174 -0.12 -25.13 -8.67
C ARG A 174 0.86 -25.22 -7.51
N THR A 175 0.43 -25.13 -6.25
CA THR A 175 1.34 -25.24 -5.10
C THR A 175 1.20 -26.60 -4.39
N SER A 176 1.34 -27.68 -5.15
CA SER A 176 1.58 -29.01 -4.58
C SER A 176 2.56 -29.74 -5.47
N ARG A 177 3.85 -29.47 -5.26
CA ARG A 177 5.05 -30.32 -5.48
C ARG A 177 6.26 -29.45 -5.84
N ARG A 178 7.09 -29.17 -4.84
CA ARG A 178 8.54 -29.46 -4.88
C ARG A 178 9.12 -29.28 -3.48
N GLY A 179 9.73 -30.35 -2.99
CA GLY A 179 10.35 -30.44 -1.68
C GLY A 179 11.79 -29.95 -1.66
N ALA A 180 12.26 -29.77 -0.42
CA ALA A 180 13.60 -29.90 0.11
C ALA A 180 14.79 -29.45 -0.77
N ALA A 181 15.30 -28.25 -0.48
CA ALA A 181 16.72 -27.95 -0.45
C ALA A 181 16.94 -26.78 0.53
N THR A 182 18.11 -26.74 1.15
CA THR A 182 18.56 -25.70 2.08
C THR A 182 18.62 -24.33 1.40
N ASP A 183 17.49 -23.64 1.36
CA ASP A 183 17.39 -22.24 0.95
C ASP A 183 17.70 -21.34 2.14
N THR A 184 18.75 -20.55 2.03
CA THR A 184 19.11 -19.54 3.02
C THR A 184 17.99 -18.50 3.17
N LEU A 185 17.76 -18.00 4.38
CA LEU A 185 16.77 -16.94 4.69
C LEU A 185 16.88 -15.73 3.72
N GLN A 186 18.08 -15.42 3.27
CA GLN A 186 18.38 -14.36 2.32
C GLN A 186 17.82 -14.62 0.90
N GLN A 187 17.81 -15.89 0.45
CA GLN A 187 17.19 -16.27 -0.83
C GLN A 187 15.66 -16.22 -0.75
N ARG A 188 15.06 -16.57 0.40
CA ARG A 188 13.62 -16.38 0.62
C ARG A 188 13.23 -14.90 0.67
N GLN A 189 14.00 -14.05 1.34
CA GLN A 189 13.79 -12.60 1.36
C GLN A 189 13.86 -12.00 -0.06
N GLN A 190 14.89 -12.36 -0.83
CA GLN A 190 15.01 -11.93 -2.23
C GLN A 190 13.88 -12.47 -3.10
N GLN A 191 13.37 -13.68 -2.86
CA GLN A 191 12.24 -14.25 -3.59
C GLN A 191 10.90 -13.59 -3.21
N THR A 192 10.67 -13.23 -1.95
CA THR A 192 9.43 -12.55 -1.52
C THR A 192 9.39 -11.10 -1.99
N ILE A 193 10.52 -10.39 -1.90
CA ILE A 193 10.67 -9.07 -2.49
C ILE A 193 10.51 -9.20 -4.01
N ARG A 194 11.23 -10.10 -4.69
CA ARG A 194 11.03 -10.33 -6.14
C ARG A 194 9.60 -10.75 -6.50
N ALA A 195 8.89 -11.54 -5.70
CA ALA A 195 7.53 -11.96 -6.01
C ALA A 195 6.53 -10.79 -5.91
N LEU A 196 6.73 -9.88 -4.96
CA LEU A 196 6.00 -8.61 -4.89
C LEU A 196 6.41 -7.64 -6.01
N LEU A 197 7.65 -7.77 -6.53
CA LEU A 197 8.20 -6.92 -7.59
C LEU A 197 8.03 -7.47 -9.04
N GLN A 198 7.76 -8.77 -9.26
CA GLN A 198 7.78 -9.45 -10.58
C GLN A 198 6.40 -9.74 -11.22
N GLN A 199 5.27 -9.40 -10.60
CA GLN A 199 3.93 -9.68 -11.16
C GLN A 199 3.52 -8.72 -12.30
N GLN A 200 4.38 -8.51 -13.31
CA GLN A 200 4.18 -7.55 -14.39
C GLN A 200 4.20 -8.09 -15.85
N GLN A 201 4.16 -9.41 -16.11
CA GLN A 201 3.87 -9.94 -17.46
C GLN A 201 3.11 -11.30 -17.52
N GLN A 202 1.86 -11.33 -18.07
CA GLN A 202 1.31 -12.21 -19.15
C GLN A 202 -0.25 -12.36 -19.20
N GLU A 203 -0.83 -12.46 -20.42
CA GLU A 203 -2.26 -12.71 -20.81
C GLU A 203 -2.60 -14.21 -21.08
N PRO A 204 -3.85 -14.69 -21.39
CA PRO A 204 -5.23 -14.11 -21.34
C PRO A 204 -6.33 -15.07 -20.75
N LEU A 205 -7.59 -14.59 -20.80
CA LEU A 205 -8.90 -15.24 -21.17
C LEU A 205 -10.08 -15.25 -20.17
N HIS A 206 -11.20 -14.78 -20.72
CA HIS A 206 -12.53 -14.41 -20.22
C HIS A 206 -13.25 -15.30 -19.19
N GLN A 207 -13.98 -14.66 -18.27
CA GLN A 207 -15.46 -14.83 -18.08
C GLN A 207 -16.02 -13.98 -16.92
N GLN A 208 -17.08 -13.19 -17.18
CA GLN A 208 -17.79 -12.33 -16.22
C GLN A 208 -18.68 -13.10 -15.23
N LEU A 209 -18.49 -12.88 -13.93
CA LEU A 209 -19.41 -13.27 -12.85
C LEU A 209 -19.42 -12.22 -11.73
N HIS A 210 -20.59 -11.99 -11.11
CA HIS A 210 -20.74 -11.19 -9.89
C HIS A 210 -19.92 -11.83 -8.76
N HIS A 211 -18.95 -11.10 -8.20
CA HIS A 211 -17.97 -11.65 -7.25
C HIS A 211 -18.07 -11.04 -5.85
N GLU A 212 -18.49 -11.83 -4.86
CA GLU A 212 -17.97 -11.72 -3.50
C GLU A 212 -16.50 -12.19 -3.53
N GLY A 213 -15.57 -11.24 -3.58
CA GLY A 213 -14.15 -11.55 -3.57
C GLY A 213 -13.67 -11.96 -2.19
N GLN A 214 -12.92 -13.05 -2.09
CA GLN A 214 -12.20 -13.40 -0.88
C GLN A 214 -10.87 -12.64 -0.87
N LEU A 215 -10.64 -11.83 0.16
CA LEU A 215 -9.34 -11.16 0.32
C LEU A 215 -8.30 -12.14 0.84
N HIS A 216 -7.14 -12.09 0.21
CA HIS A 216 -5.93 -12.70 0.72
C HIS A 216 -5.03 -11.61 1.28
N LEU A 217 -4.69 -11.70 2.57
CA LEU A 217 -3.65 -10.87 3.15
C LEU A 217 -2.30 -11.33 2.56
N CYS A 218 -1.64 -10.44 1.83
CA CYS A 218 -0.34 -10.72 1.22
C CYS A 218 0.78 -10.49 2.21
N LYS A 219 0.80 -9.31 2.84
CA LYS A 219 1.85 -8.90 3.76
C LYS A 219 1.38 -7.77 4.67
N VAL A 220 1.93 -7.71 5.88
CA VAL A 220 1.81 -6.55 6.77
C VAL A 220 3.17 -5.91 6.93
N PHE A 221 3.33 -4.71 6.37
CA PHE A 221 4.58 -3.96 6.41
C PHE A 221 4.70 -3.14 7.70
N GLY A 222 5.89 -3.11 8.30
CA GLY A 222 6.20 -2.36 9.52
C GLY A 222 5.96 -3.12 10.84
N TRP A 223 6.15 -2.42 11.96
CA TRP A 223 6.02 -3.01 13.31
C TRP A 223 4.59 -3.00 13.82
N THR A 224 4.07 -4.16 14.17
CA THR A 224 2.77 -4.28 14.85
C THR A 224 2.87 -4.13 16.37
N GLU A 225 4.03 -4.43 16.95
CA GLU A 225 4.26 -4.38 18.40
C GLU A 225 4.35 -2.93 18.90
N GLY A 226 3.58 -2.61 19.94
CA GLY A 226 3.57 -1.27 20.56
C GLY A 226 2.80 -0.19 19.78
N CYS A 227 2.29 -0.50 18.57
CA CYS A 227 1.44 0.42 17.81
C CYS A 227 0.04 0.51 18.43
N LYS A 228 -0.33 1.69 18.93
CA LYS A 228 -1.68 1.97 19.45
C LYS A 228 -2.74 2.04 18.36
N ALA A 229 -2.35 2.45 17.14
CA ALA A 229 -3.23 2.53 15.99
C ALA A 229 -3.19 1.23 15.18
N GLY A 230 -4.36 0.77 14.72
CA GLY A 230 -4.45 -0.39 13.82
C GLY A 230 -3.80 -0.15 12.46
N PRO A 231 -3.54 -1.22 11.67
CA PRO A 231 -2.96 -1.10 10.34
C PRO A 231 -3.79 -0.23 9.41
N LEU A 232 -3.14 0.44 8.45
CA LEU A 232 -3.81 0.91 7.25
C LEU A 232 -4.02 -0.27 6.30
N HIS A 233 -5.17 -0.35 5.65
CA HIS A 233 -5.51 -1.47 4.77
C HIS A 233 -5.53 -1.03 3.31
N LEU A 234 -4.74 -1.69 2.46
CA LEU A 234 -4.66 -1.43 1.03
C LEU A 234 -5.00 -2.69 0.23
N LEU A 235 -5.82 -2.55 -0.80
CA LEU A 235 -6.03 -3.58 -1.81
C LEU A 235 -5.11 -3.31 -2.99
N PHE A 236 -4.26 -4.27 -3.32
CA PHE A 236 -3.52 -4.33 -4.57
C PHE A 236 -4.27 -5.23 -5.55
N THR A 237 -4.74 -4.64 -6.65
CA THR A 237 -5.57 -5.34 -7.64
C THR A 237 -5.43 -4.69 -9.02
N ASN A 238 -6.12 -5.24 -10.02
CA ASN A 238 -6.33 -4.54 -11.29
C ASN A 238 -7.46 -3.52 -11.12
N ALA A 239 -7.29 -2.29 -11.61
CA ALA A 239 -8.34 -1.27 -11.65
C ALA A 239 -9.69 -1.76 -12.23
N GLN A 240 -9.66 -2.72 -13.16
CA GLN A 240 -10.85 -3.40 -13.71
C GLN A 240 -11.60 -4.23 -12.65
N GLY A 241 -10.87 -4.89 -11.76
CA GLY A 241 -11.43 -5.73 -10.68
C GLY A 241 -12.27 -4.94 -9.67
N LEU A 242 -12.01 -3.63 -9.53
CA LEU A 242 -12.83 -2.74 -8.69
C LEU A 242 -14.17 -2.37 -9.32
N LYS A 243 -14.35 -2.58 -10.62
CA LYS A 243 -15.59 -2.27 -11.34
C LYS A 243 -16.61 -3.42 -11.33
N GLY A 244 -16.36 -4.49 -10.57
CA GLY A 244 -17.22 -5.68 -10.56
C GLY A 244 -16.95 -6.66 -11.70
N SER A 245 -16.04 -6.33 -12.61
CA SER A 245 -15.47 -7.28 -13.57
C SER A 245 -14.57 -8.27 -12.83
N PRO A 246 -14.38 -9.50 -13.35
CA PRO A 246 -13.33 -10.37 -12.83
C PRO A 246 -12.00 -9.60 -12.89
N PRO A 247 -11.11 -9.76 -11.89
CA PRO A 247 -9.77 -9.22 -11.99
C PRO A 247 -9.03 -10.01 -13.08
N GLU A 248 -9.26 -9.66 -14.35
CA GLU A 248 -8.53 -10.18 -15.50
C GLU A 248 -7.28 -9.30 -15.69
N GLY A 249 -6.09 -9.92 -15.78
CA GLY A 249 -4.82 -9.19 -15.89
C GLY A 249 -4.13 -8.92 -14.55
N GLU A 250 -2.98 -8.27 -14.61
CA GLU A 250 -2.11 -8.10 -13.45
C GLU A 250 -2.54 -6.97 -12.54
N ALA A 251 -2.26 -7.16 -11.25
CA ALA A 251 -2.50 -6.13 -10.26
C ALA A 251 -1.56 -4.95 -10.54
N ASN A 252 -2.15 -3.78 -10.66
CA ASN A 252 -1.48 -2.58 -11.14
C ASN A 252 -2.02 -1.32 -10.43
N HIS A 253 -2.81 -1.53 -9.38
CA HIS A 253 -3.59 -0.46 -8.77
C HIS A 253 -3.76 -0.70 -7.27
N PHE A 254 -3.60 0.37 -6.50
CA PHE A 254 -3.90 0.40 -5.06
C PHE A 254 -5.23 1.09 -4.81
N ALA A 255 -6.02 0.52 -3.90
CA ALA A 255 -7.23 1.11 -3.38
C ALA A 255 -7.23 1.04 -1.85
N PRO A 256 -7.68 2.08 -1.13
CA PRO A 256 -7.86 1.97 0.31
C PRO A 256 -9.02 1.04 0.62
N LEU A 257 -8.84 0.21 1.66
CA LEU A 257 -9.85 -0.66 2.22
C LEU A 257 -10.33 -0.08 3.55
N PHE A 258 -11.65 0.05 3.70
CA PHE A 258 -12.27 0.59 4.90
C PHE A 258 -13.13 -0.45 5.59
N PRO A 259 -13.04 -0.61 6.93
CA PRO A 259 -13.98 -1.40 7.70
C PRO A 259 -15.42 -0.91 7.49
N VAL A 260 -16.34 -1.84 7.24
CA VAL A 260 -17.77 -1.55 7.22
C VAL A 260 -18.29 -1.60 8.65
N SER A 261 -18.70 -0.46 9.20
CA SER A 261 -19.45 -0.40 10.45
C SER A 261 -20.76 -1.17 10.25
N ARG A 262 -20.99 -2.21 11.06
CA ARG A 262 -22.27 -2.94 11.09
C ARG A 262 -23.31 -2.17 11.88
#